data_AF-A0A971H2W8-F1
#
_entry.id   AF-A0A971H2W8-F1
#
_cell.length_a   1.000
_cell.length_b   1.000
_cell.length_c   1.000
_cell.angle_alpha   90.00
_cell.angle_beta   90.00
_cell.angle_gamma   90.00
#
_symmetry.space_group_name_H-M   'P 1'
#
loop_
_entity.id
_entity.type
_entity.pdbx_description
1 polymer ?
#
loop_
_entity_poly.entity_id
_entity_poly.type
_entity_poly.pdbx_seq_one_letter_code
_entity_poly.pdbx_strand_id
1 'polypeptide(L)'
;MLWNLNKVIVSENKVLPIDWKSMSPSGRVFVEIGFGNGEFLEYLARTYPDVLIVGVEVSQWCALKGARLALLKGLNNLRVMHGDARFLLSHCFAPEMVERVYMNFPCPWPKARHASRRVTVPVFADMLNYLLIPGGFFQLATDVFWYAEEASGTISKNGAFDADPIIINPVRPYVTKYERKWKAMGKDTWLLTLHKNSKILSEFSGGDDWAMEVETASKKNAESVLKQLTGVEGVGIGGKGHWIFRDYFLSTSDIGLALVITSDDEFEQHFYLKVISNTKGITIKVDSVGHPYRTPAMRAALHYALNIASN
;
A
#
# COMPACT_ATOMS: atom_id res chain seq x y z
N MET A 1 -29.04 3.67 12.27
CA MET A 1 -27.93 4.64 12.09
C MET A 1 -27.17 4.22 10.83
N LEU A 2 -27.24 4.99 9.74
CA LEU A 2 -26.51 4.72 8.50
C LEU A 2 -25.05 5.17 8.70
N TRP A 3 -24.12 4.21 8.67
CA TRP A 3 -22.69 4.49 8.77
C TRP A 3 -22.19 5.02 7.43
N ASN A 4 -21.93 6.32 7.32
CA ASN A 4 -21.30 6.87 6.11
C ASN A 4 -19.78 6.63 6.16
N LEU A 5 -19.36 5.43 5.76
CA LEU A 5 -17.95 5.01 5.75
C LEU A 5 -17.08 5.89 4.83
N ASN A 6 -17.65 6.52 3.81
CA ASN A 6 -16.93 7.40 2.88
C ASN A 6 -16.39 8.68 3.55
N LYS A 7 -16.81 8.98 4.79
CA LYS A 7 -16.22 10.06 5.60
C LYS A 7 -14.84 9.70 6.16
N VAL A 8 -14.55 8.41 6.30
CA VAL A 8 -13.33 7.91 6.96
C VAL A 8 -12.46 7.13 5.99
N ILE A 9 -13.07 6.25 5.18
CA ILE A 9 -12.36 5.48 4.16
C ILE A 9 -12.10 6.40 2.97
N VAL A 10 -10.83 6.56 2.64
CA VAL A 10 -10.40 7.39 1.51
C VAL A 10 -10.67 6.62 0.22
N SER A 11 -11.51 7.19 -0.64
CA SER A 11 -11.89 6.55 -1.91
C SER A 11 -10.73 6.48 -2.88
N GLU A 12 -10.62 5.37 -3.60
CA GLU A 12 -9.60 5.10 -4.62
C GLU A 12 -9.68 6.02 -5.86
N ASN A 13 -10.77 6.80 -6.01
CA ASN A 13 -11.01 7.71 -7.15
C ASN A 13 -10.47 9.15 -6.94
N LYS A 14 -9.57 9.36 -5.97
CA LYS A 14 -8.95 10.69 -5.75
C LYS A 14 -7.80 10.89 -6.73
N VAL A 15 -7.64 12.12 -7.24
CA VAL A 15 -6.41 12.53 -7.94
C VAL A 15 -5.22 12.35 -6.98
N LEU A 16 -4.13 11.79 -7.48
CA LEU A 16 -2.92 11.52 -6.72
C LEU A 16 -1.85 12.58 -7.01
N PRO A 17 -1.01 12.97 -6.02
CA PRO A 17 -1.12 12.57 -4.62
C PRO A 17 -2.36 13.21 -3.96
N ILE A 18 -2.88 12.57 -2.91
CA ILE A 18 -4.04 13.07 -2.19
C ILE A 18 -3.64 14.33 -1.43
N ASP A 19 -4.47 15.36 -1.51
CA ASP A 19 -4.29 16.59 -0.71
C ASP A 19 -4.67 16.35 0.75
N TRP A 20 -3.75 15.74 1.50
CA TRP A 20 -3.90 15.49 2.93
C TRP A 20 -3.88 16.77 3.75
N LYS A 21 -3.21 17.84 3.26
CA LYS A 21 -3.11 19.12 3.97
C LYS A 21 -4.47 19.77 4.13
N SER A 22 -5.32 19.76 3.10
CA SER A 22 -6.67 20.32 3.22
C SER A 22 -7.59 19.53 4.16
N MET A 23 -7.25 18.28 4.48
CA MET A 23 -8.00 17.46 5.45
C MET A 23 -7.44 17.56 6.88
N SER A 24 -6.28 18.18 7.06
CA SER A 24 -5.61 18.31 8.36
C SER A 24 -5.77 19.72 8.93
N PRO A 25 -6.34 19.90 10.14
CA PRO A 25 -6.49 21.22 10.76
C PRO A 25 -5.18 22.00 10.89
N SER A 26 -4.09 21.32 11.27
CA SER A 26 -2.75 21.93 11.41
C SER A 26 -1.87 21.75 10.18
N GLY A 27 -2.33 21.05 9.14
CA GLY A 27 -1.51 20.61 8.01
C GLY A 27 -0.55 19.46 8.33
N ARG A 28 -0.48 19.00 9.60
CA ARG A 28 0.38 17.89 10.04
C ARG A 28 -0.30 16.55 9.81
N VAL A 29 0.47 15.53 9.46
CA VAL A 29 -0.05 14.18 9.16
C VAL A 29 0.81 13.14 9.86
N PHE A 30 0.15 12.24 10.61
CA PHE A 30 0.76 11.03 11.17
C PHE A 30 0.18 9.81 10.48
N VAL A 31 1.01 8.79 10.29
CA VAL A 31 0.64 7.53 9.65
C VAL A 31 0.87 6.36 10.61
N GLU A 32 -0.09 5.44 10.69
CA GLU A 32 0.12 4.10 11.27
C GLU A 32 0.02 3.04 10.18
N ILE A 33 1.08 2.23 10.02
CA ILE A 33 1.14 1.10 9.09
C ILE A 33 0.75 -0.18 9.83
N GLY A 34 -0.23 -0.91 9.31
CA GLY A 34 -0.69 -2.18 9.87
C GLY A 34 -1.38 -2.00 11.22
N PHE A 35 -2.34 -1.07 11.29
CA PHE A 35 -2.99 -0.69 12.55
C PHE A 35 -3.88 -1.79 13.17
N GLY A 36 -4.18 -2.86 12.42
CA GLY A 36 -4.97 -3.99 12.89
C GLY A 36 -6.34 -3.56 13.43
N ASN A 37 -6.56 -3.68 14.74
CA ASN A 37 -7.85 -3.34 15.34
C ASN A 37 -8.12 -1.83 15.48
N GLY A 38 -7.15 -0.96 15.18
CA GLY A 38 -7.31 0.50 15.21
C GLY A 38 -7.22 1.14 16.59
N GLU A 39 -6.83 0.37 17.61
CA GLU A 39 -6.71 0.82 19.00
C GLU A 39 -5.69 1.95 19.18
N PHE A 40 -4.52 1.83 18.55
CA PHE A 40 -3.49 2.87 18.58
C PHE A 40 -3.86 4.07 17.70
N LEU A 41 -4.47 3.81 16.54
CA LEU A 41 -5.04 4.84 15.66
C LEU A 41 -6.05 5.74 16.38
N GLU A 42 -6.98 5.15 17.16
CA GLU A 42 -7.93 5.89 18.00
C GLU A 42 -7.19 6.75 19.03
N TYR A 43 -6.21 6.16 19.72
CA TYR A 43 -5.41 6.88 20.71
C TYR A 43 -4.71 8.09 20.09
N LEU A 44 -4.06 7.94 18.93
CA LEU A 44 -3.41 9.04 18.24
C LEU A 44 -4.41 10.14 17.87
N ALA A 45 -5.54 9.78 17.28
CA ALA A 45 -6.55 10.75 16.84
C ALA A 45 -7.15 11.55 18.01
N ARG A 46 -7.35 10.90 19.17
CA ARG A 46 -7.82 11.56 20.39
C ARG A 46 -6.75 12.44 21.05
N THR A 47 -5.50 12.01 21.01
CA THR A 47 -4.38 12.72 21.65
C THR A 47 -3.98 13.95 20.85
N TYR A 48 -4.08 13.88 19.52
CA TYR A 48 -3.67 14.94 18.59
C TYR A 48 -4.86 15.37 17.73
N PRO A 49 -5.88 16.05 18.30
CA PRO A 49 -7.12 16.39 17.58
C PRO A 49 -6.91 17.34 16.39
N ASP A 50 -5.80 18.07 16.36
CA ASP A 50 -5.42 19.01 15.32
C ASP A 50 -4.55 18.37 14.22
N VAL A 51 -4.12 17.12 14.40
CA VAL A 51 -3.31 16.35 13.44
C VAL A 51 -4.21 15.38 12.70
N LEU A 52 -4.00 15.25 11.39
CA LEU A 52 -4.64 14.19 10.61
C LEU A 52 -3.91 12.86 10.84
N ILE A 53 -4.66 11.86 11.30
CA ILE A 53 -4.16 10.51 11.49
C ILE A 53 -4.64 9.64 10.33
N VAL A 54 -3.71 9.01 9.62
CA VAL A 54 -4.00 8.10 8.51
C VAL A 54 -3.56 6.69 8.87
N GLY A 55 -4.51 5.77 8.95
CA GLY A 55 -4.24 4.35 9.15
C GLY A 55 -4.18 3.64 7.81
N VAL A 56 -3.14 2.84 7.57
CA VAL A 56 -3.02 1.97 6.39
C VAL A 56 -3.05 0.51 6.81
N GLU A 57 -3.94 -0.27 6.20
CA GLU A 57 -4.13 -1.68 6.57
C GLU A 57 -4.47 -2.54 5.34
N VAL A 58 -3.85 -3.71 5.24
CA VAL A 58 -4.04 -4.65 4.13
C VAL A 58 -5.24 -5.58 4.36
N SER A 59 -5.59 -5.83 5.62
CA SER A 59 -6.77 -6.62 5.96
C SER A 59 -8.05 -5.78 5.87
N GLN A 60 -8.90 -6.08 4.89
CA GLN A 60 -10.21 -5.41 4.71
C GLN A 60 -11.06 -5.40 5.99
N TRP A 61 -11.07 -6.51 6.73
CA TRP A 61 -11.79 -6.63 8.00
C TRP A 61 -11.26 -5.65 9.06
N CYS A 62 -9.94 -5.54 9.18
CA CYS A 62 -9.30 -4.60 10.08
C CYS A 62 -9.53 -3.15 9.64
N ALA A 63 -9.46 -2.88 8.32
CA ALA A 63 -9.74 -1.57 7.75
C ALA A 63 -11.17 -1.09 8.07
N LEU A 64 -12.18 -1.94 7.84
CA LEU A 64 -13.56 -1.65 8.18
C LEU A 64 -13.76 -1.45 9.68
N LYS A 65 -13.06 -2.22 10.52
CA LYS A 65 -13.12 -2.09 11.98
C LYS A 65 -12.55 -0.74 12.44
N GLY A 66 -11.41 -0.32 11.90
CA GLY A 66 -10.82 1.00 12.17
C GLY A 66 -11.75 2.14 11.73
N ALA A 67 -12.35 2.03 10.53
CA ALA A 67 -13.29 3.03 10.04
C ALA A 67 -14.55 3.14 10.91
N ARG A 68 -15.12 2.00 11.34
CA ARG A 68 -16.27 1.97 12.25
C ARG A 68 -15.91 2.54 13.62
N LEU A 69 -14.73 2.24 14.15
CA LEU A 69 -14.23 2.78 15.41
C LEU A 69 -14.17 4.32 15.36
N ALA A 70 -13.61 4.88 14.29
CA ALA A 70 -13.54 6.33 14.08
C ALA A 70 -14.92 6.98 14.09
N LEU A 71 -15.89 6.41 13.35
CA LEU A 71 -17.26 6.92 13.31
C LEU A 71 -17.97 6.80 14.67
N LEU A 72 -17.81 5.68 15.38
CA LEU A 72 -18.40 5.44 16.71
C LEU A 72 -17.91 6.46 17.74
N LYS A 73 -16.64 6.87 17.61
CA LYS A 73 -15.96 7.77 18.53
C LYS A 73 -16.02 9.24 18.08
N GLY A 74 -16.64 9.53 16.93
CA GLY A 74 -16.71 10.89 16.39
C GLY A 74 -15.35 11.49 15.99
N LEU A 75 -14.40 10.65 15.58
CA LEU A 75 -13.04 11.06 15.22
C LEU A 75 -13.00 11.64 13.80
N ASN A 76 -13.09 12.97 13.71
CA ASN A 76 -13.12 13.68 12.43
C ASN A 76 -11.74 13.82 11.77
N ASN A 77 -10.67 13.69 12.55
CA ASN A 77 -9.27 13.79 12.13
C ASN A 77 -8.62 12.42 11.85
N LEU A 78 -9.41 11.36 11.66
CA LEU A 78 -8.93 10.02 11.35
C LEU A 78 -9.40 9.58 9.96
N ARG A 79 -8.47 9.08 9.14
CA ARG A 79 -8.74 8.47 7.83
C ARG A 79 -8.15 7.07 7.77
N VAL A 80 -8.80 6.21 7.00
CA VAL A 80 -8.37 4.82 6.77
C VAL A 80 -8.16 4.59 5.29
N MET A 81 -7.04 3.96 4.96
CA MET A 81 -6.74 3.43 3.64
C MET A 81 -6.64 1.91 3.74
N HIS A 82 -7.27 1.23 2.79
CA HIS A 82 -7.22 -0.22 2.67
C HIS A 82 -6.31 -0.60 1.50
N GLY A 83 -5.26 -1.37 1.77
CA GLY A 83 -4.33 -1.84 0.74
C GLY A 83 -2.89 -1.99 1.23
N ASP A 84 -1.99 -2.26 0.28
CA ASP A 84 -0.56 -2.40 0.52
C ASP A 84 0.06 -1.05 0.86
N ALA A 85 0.71 -0.98 2.02
CA ALA A 85 1.29 0.26 2.50
C ALA A 85 2.41 0.79 1.59
N ARG A 86 3.20 -0.08 0.94
CA ARG A 86 4.29 0.37 0.06
C ARG A 86 3.73 1.15 -1.12
N PHE A 87 2.66 0.65 -1.71
CA PHE A 87 1.99 1.34 -2.81
C PHE A 87 1.31 2.62 -2.34
N LEU A 88 0.44 2.51 -1.32
CA LEU A 88 -0.40 3.63 -0.88
C LEU A 88 0.45 4.80 -0.38
N LEU A 89 1.52 4.52 0.35
CA LEU A 89 2.38 5.58 0.87
C LEU A 89 3.20 6.24 -0.24
N SER A 90 3.69 5.47 -1.22
CA SER A 90 4.51 6.04 -2.29
C SER A 90 3.71 6.87 -3.30
N HIS A 91 2.43 6.57 -3.50
CA HIS A 91 1.62 7.19 -4.58
C HIS A 91 0.53 8.11 -4.06
N CYS A 92 0.01 7.89 -2.85
CA CYS A 92 -1.07 8.71 -2.32
C CYS A 92 -0.58 9.89 -1.49
N PHE A 93 0.70 10.00 -1.20
CA PHE A 93 1.28 11.08 -0.40
C PHE A 93 2.22 11.90 -1.26
N ALA A 94 2.20 13.21 -1.05
CA ALA A 94 3.23 14.09 -1.59
C ALA A 94 4.57 13.86 -0.86
N PRO A 95 5.72 14.17 -1.48
CA PRO A 95 7.01 14.09 -0.81
C PRO A 95 7.06 15.02 0.41
N GLU A 96 7.76 14.60 1.46
CA GLU A 96 7.97 15.37 2.70
C GLU A 96 6.65 15.94 3.26
N MET A 97 5.67 15.07 3.45
CA MET A 97 4.33 15.42 3.93
C MET A 97 4.06 14.87 5.34
N VAL A 98 4.66 13.72 5.68
CA VAL A 98 4.34 13.00 6.91
C VAL A 98 5.30 13.41 8.02
N GLU A 99 4.80 13.73 9.21
CA GLU A 99 5.66 14.05 10.36
C GLU A 99 6.08 12.77 11.10
N ARG A 100 5.16 11.81 11.24
CA ARG A 100 5.39 10.61 12.06
C ARG A 100 4.83 9.38 11.38
N VAL A 101 5.63 8.31 11.35
CA VAL A 101 5.20 6.99 10.91
C VAL A 101 5.35 6.00 12.06
N TYR A 102 4.29 5.24 12.35
CA TYR A 102 4.28 4.22 13.39
C TYR A 102 4.04 2.84 12.78
N MET A 103 4.75 1.82 13.29
CA MET A 103 4.47 0.42 12.99
C MET A 103 4.57 -0.41 14.27
N ASN A 104 3.47 -1.09 14.62
CA ASN A 104 3.32 -1.78 15.89
C ASN A 104 3.21 -3.30 15.69
N PHE A 105 4.21 -4.05 16.16
CA PHE A 105 4.28 -5.51 16.15
C PHE A 105 4.03 -6.16 14.78
N PRO A 106 4.74 -5.72 13.72
CA PRO A 106 4.60 -6.34 12.40
C PRO A 106 5.09 -7.79 12.42
N CYS A 107 4.63 -8.60 11.47
CA CYS A 107 5.11 -9.98 11.32
C CYS A 107 6.61 -9.97 10.96
N PRO A 108 7.49 -10.59 11.77
CA PRO A 108 8.93 -10.48 11.60
C PRO A 108 9.49 -11.40 10.49
N TRP A 109 8.73 -12.39 10.02
CA TRP A 109 9.16 -13.37 9.00
C TRP A 109 10.57 -13.96 9.25
N PRO A 110 10.75 -14.83 10.27
CA PRO A 110 12.07 -15.23 10.77
C PRO A 110 12.93 -16.07 9.81
N LYS A 111 12.34 -16.65 8.76
CA LYS A 111 13.07 -17.51 7.82
C LYS A 111 13.74 -16.63 6.76
N ALA A 112 15.04 -16.84 6.51
CA ALA A 112 15.79 -16.07 5.50
C ALA A 112 15.13 -16.05 4.11
N ARG A 113 14.51 -17.16 3.69
CA ARG A 113 13.74 -17.25 2.44
C ARG A 113 12.48 -16.36 2.39
N HIS A 114 12.08 -15.76 3.50
CA HIS A 114 10.96 -14.81 3.60
C HIS A 114 11.48 -13.39 3.89
N ALA A 115 12.79 -13.15 3.75
CA ALA A 115 13.41 -11.87 4.10
C ALA A 115 12.79 -10.69 3.36
N SER A 116 12.38 -10.89 2.11
CA SER A 116 11.74 -9.92 1.23
C SER A 116 10.28 -9.60 1.62
N ARG A 117 9.67 -10.42 2.48
CA ARG A 117 8.34 -10.15 3.08
C ARG A 117 8.41 -9.23 4.28
N ARG A 118 9.62 -8.98 4.81
CA ARG A 118 9.82 -8.07 5.94
C ARG A 118 9.59 -6.65 5.47
N VAL A 119 8.92 -5.87 6.30
CA VAL A 119 8.63 -4.47 5.94
C VAL A 119 9.92 -3.65 5.93
N THR A 120 10.95 -4.04 6.67
CA THR A 120 12.19 -3.29 6.88
C THR A 120 13.26 -3.51 5.80
N VAL A 121 12.86 -3.84 4.57
CA VAL A 121 13.75 -3.96 3.40
C VAL A 121 14.23 -2.59 2.90
N PRO A 122 15.34 -2.49 2.14
CA PRO A 122 15.89 -1.21 1.67
C PRO A 122 14.86 -0.29 1.00
N VAL A 123 13.97 -0.84 0.17
CA VAL A 123 12.92 -0.08 -0.52
C VAL A 123 11.99 0.65 0.47
N PHE A 124 11.78 0.11 1.67
CA PHE A 124 11.00 0.77 2.70
C PHE A 124 11.74 1.97 3.31
N ALA A 125 13.07 1.93 3.42
CA ALA A 125 13.86 3.06 3.85
C ALA A 125 13.73 4.24 2.87
N ASP A 126 13.74 3.95 1.57
CA ASP A 126 13.55 4.96 0.52
C ASP A 126 12.14 5.55 0.58
N MET A 127 11.12 4.70 0.76
CA MET A 127 9.73 5.13 0.96
C MET A 127 9.59 6.02 2.21
N LEU A 128 10.19 5.65 3.34
CA LEU A 128 10.19 6.50 4.54
C LEU A 128 10.86 7.84 4.28
N ASN A 129 11.97 7.85 3.54
CA ASN A 129 12.67 9.08 3.19
C ASN A 129 11.79 9.97 2.29
N TYR A 130 11.06 9.39 1.34
CA TYR A 130 10.11 10.12 0.50
C TYR A 130 8.97 10.74 1.32
N LEU A 131 8.41 9.99 2.26
CA LEU A 131 7.25 10.41 3.05
C LEU A 131 7.55 11.47 4.10
N LEU A 132 8.59 11.22 4.90
CA LEU A 132 8.82 11.96 6.13
C LEU A 132 9.34 13.37 5.84
N ILE A 133 8.91 14.35 6.61
CA ILE A 133 9.56 15.66 6.65
C ILE A 133 10.95 15.54 7.32
N PRO A 134 11.91 16.42 7.02
CA PRO A 134 13.10 16.56 7.85
C PRO A 134 12.71 16.85 9.31
N GLY A 135 13.31 16.13 10.26
CA GLY A 135 12.95 16.17 11.68
C GLY A 135 11.75 15.30 12.06
N GLY A 136 11.07 14.68 11.09
CA GLY A 136 10.07 13.64 11.33
C GLY A 136 10.71 12.31 11.72
N PHE A 137 9.91 11.36 12.20
CA PHE A 137 10.44 10.07 12.65
C PHE A 137 9.59 8.86 12.26
N PHE A 138 10.25 7.72 12.14
CA PHE A 138 9.64 6.40 12.09
C PHE A 138 9.87 5.66 13.42
N GLN A 139 8.80 5.10 13.99
CA GLN A 139 8.86 4.32 15.22
C GLN A 139 8.34 2.89 15.01
N LEU A 140 9.19 1.92 15.35
CA LEU A 140 8.91 0.49 15.30
C LEU A 140 8.84 -0.08 16.72
N ALA A 141 7.68 -0.64 17.09
CA ALA A 141 7.55 -1.50 18.27
C ALA A 141 7.50 -2.97 17.84
N THR A 142 8.23 -3.86 18.52
CA THR A 142 8.29 -5.29 18.18
C THR A 142 8.52 -6.16 19.42
N ASP A 143 8.13 -7.44 19.36
CA ASP A 143 8.47 -8.48 20.35
C ASP A 143 9.65 -9.35 19.89
N VAL A 144 10.45 -8.85 18.94
CA VAL A 144 11.59 -9.56 18.37
C VAL A 144 12.79 -8.65 18.24
N PHE A 145 13.81 -8.87 19.09
CA PHE A 145 15.01 -8.03 19.15
C PHE A 145 15.78 -7.94 17.83
N TRP A 146 16.13 -9.09 17.23
CA TRP A 146 16.90 -9.13 15.98
C TRP A 146 16.19 -8.40 14.84
N TYR A 147 14.86 -8.31 14.88
CA TYR A 147 14.08 -7.58 13.88
C TYR A 147 14.22 -6.07 14.06
N ALA A 148 14.29 -5.57 15.30
CA ALA A 148 14.61 -4.18 15.58
C ALA A 148 16.05 -3.83 15.16
N GLU A 149 17.02 -4.71 15.44
CA GLU A 149 18.41 -4.51 15.01
C GLU A 149 18.53 -4.46 13.48
N GLU A 150 17.88 -5.40 12.79
CA GLU A 150 17.88 -5.43 11.32
C GLU A 150 17.21 -4.18 10.73
N ALA A 151 16.11 -3.70 11.31
CA ALA A 151 15.44 -2.48 10.89
C ALA A 151 16.35 -1.26 11.06
N SER A 152 17.00 -1.14 12.22
CA SER A 152 17.95 -0.06 12.52
C SER A 152 19.10 -0.05 11.51
N GLY A 153 19.74 -1.19 11.31
CA GLY A 153 20.87 -1.33 10.38
C GLY A 153 20.49 -1.17 8.91
N THR A 154 19.28 -1.59 8.50
CA THR A 154 18.86 -1.49 7.09
C THR A 154 18.41 -0.09 6.73
N ILE A 155 17.61 0.57 7.58
CA ILE A 155 17.06 1.89 7.28
C ILE A 155 18.16 2.95 7.36
N SER A 156 19.08 2.87 8.34
CA SER A 156 20.16 3.86 8.49
C SER A 156 21.19 3.83 7.34
N LYS A 157 21.29 2.73 6.59
CA LYS A 157 22.24 2.60 5.46
C LYS A 157 21.99 3.59 4.33
N ASN A 158 20.77 4.11 4.17
CA ASN A 158 20.48 5.10 3.13
C ASN A 158 21.05 6.50 3.47
N GLY A 159 21.58 6.69 4.68
CA GLY A 159 22.19 7.94 5.15
C GLY A 159 21.20 9.06 5.50
N ALA A 160 19.89 8.83 5.36
CA ALA A 160 18.85 9.83 5.62
C ALA A 160 18.29 9.76 7.04
N PHE A 161 18.63 8.71 7.80
CA PHE A 161 18.08 8.42 9.12
C PHE A 161 19.16 8.19 10.16
N ASP A 162 18.94 8.78 11.33
CA ASP A 162 19.68 8.47 12.56
C ASP A 162 18.81 7.60 13.47
N ALA A 163 19.33 6.45 13.88
CA ALA A 163 18.64 5.54 14.79
C ALA A 163 18.98 5.86 16.26
N ASP A 164 17.95 6.02 17.09
CA ASP A 164 18.11 6.04 18.54
C ASP A 164 18.50 4.64 19.05
N PRO A 165 19.11 4.54 20.25
CA PRO A 165 19.30 3.25 20.92
C PRO A 165 17.97 2.49 21.07
N ILE A 166 17.98 1.19 20.78
CA ILE A 166 16.80 0.33 20.94
C ILE A 166 16.46 0.23 22.43
N ILE A 167 15.24 0.63 22.78
CA ILE A 167 14.75 0.62 24.16
C ILE A 167 14.08 -0.72 24.45
N ILE A 168 14.49 -1.38 25.54
CA ILE A 168 13.89 -2.62 26.03
C ILE A 168 12.78 -2.27 27.02
N ASN A 169 11.62 -2.91 26.86
CA ASN A 169 10.42 -2.73 27.68
C ASN A 169 10.06 -1.26 27.92
N PRO A 170 9.90 -0.47 26.84
CA PRO A 170 9.60 0.95 26.93
C PRO A 170 8.29 1.19 27.70
N VAL A 171 8.26 2.28 28.47
CA VAL A 171 7.00 2.85 28.95
C VAL A 171 6.39 3.66 27.80
N ARG A 172 5.32 3.14 27.21
CA ARG A 172 4.64 3.77 26.07
C ARG A 172 3.36 4.47 26.52
N PRO A 173 3.01 5.63 25.94
CA PRO A 173 1.76 6.33 26.24
C PRO A 173 0.50 5.50 25.95
N TYR A 174 0.60 4.54 25.03
CA TYR A 174 -0.46 3.58 24.74
C TYR A 174 0.13 2.17 24.64
N VAL A 175 -0.47 1.24 25.38
CA VAL A 175 -0.11 -0.18 25.37
C VAL A 175 -1.08 -0.91 24.45
N THR A 176 -0.61 -1.43 23.31
CA THR A 176 -1.49 -2.10 22.34
C THR A 176 -1.99 -3.46 22.85
N LYS A 177 -3.03 -4.02 22.20
CA LYS A 177 -3.46 -5.42 22.45
C LYS A 177 -2.31 -6.43 22.40
N TYR A 178 -1.41 -6.30 21.43
CA TYR A 178 -0.27 -7.21 21.29
C TYR A 178 0.73 -7.01 22.42
N GLU A 179 1.03 -5.77 22.78
CA GLU A 179 1.91 -5.45 23.91
C GLU A 179 1.37 -6.01 25.24
N ARG A 180 0.06 -5.88 25.50
CA ARG A 180 -0.60 -6.51 26.66
C ARG A 180 -0.43 -8.03 26.65
N LYS A 181 -0.62 -8.66 25.48
CA LYS A 181 -0.45 -10.12 25.31
C LYS A 181 0.99 -10.55 25.60
N TRP A 182 1.98 -9.84 25.06
CA TRP A 182 3.39 -10.18 25.23
C TRP A 182 3.87 -9.99 26.67
N LYS A 183 3.46 -8.88 27.31
CA LYS A 183 3.69 -8.65 28.74
C LYS A 183 3.07 -9.75 29.60
N ALA A 184 1.84 -10.18 29.31
CA ALA A 184 1.20 -11.28 30.03
C ALA A 184 1.90 -12.64 29.82
N MET A 185 2.66 -12.80 28.74
CA MET A 185 3.49 -13.98 28.46
C MET A 185 4.92 -13.85 29.02
N GLY A 186 5.23 -12.76 29.74
CA GLY A 186 6.59 -12.49 30.24
C GLY A 186 7.62 -12.25 29.13
N LYS A 187 7.18 -11.85 27.93
CA LYS A 187 8.06 -11.52 26.82
C LYS A 187 8.47 -10.05 26.86
N ASP A 188 9.73 -9.81 26.53
CA ASP A 188 10.24 -8.46 26.30
C ASP A 188 9.67 -7.85 25.02
N THR A 189 9.68 -6.53 24.99
CA THR A 189 9.32 -5.73 23.82
C THR A 189 10.40 -4.69 23.57
N TRP A 190 10.60 -4.34 22.31
CA TRP A 190 11.64 -3.41 21.87
C TRP A 190 11.03 -2.26 21.09
N LEU A 191 11.59 -1.07 21.27
CA LEU A 191 11.22 0.13 20.55
C LEU A 191 12.44 0.73 19.87
N LEU A 192 12.32 0.91 18.57
CA LEU A 192 13.28 1.61 17.73
C LEU A 192 12.64 2.89 17.22
N THR A 193 13.37 4.00 17.30
CA THR A 193 12.98 5.27 16.67
C THR A 193 14.09 5.69 15.72
N LEU A 194 13.73 6.03 14.49
CA LEU A 194 14.64 6.57 13.48
C LEU A 194 14.18 7.98 13.09
N HIS A 195 15.07 8.96 13.20
CA HIS A 195 14.80 10.36 12.89
C HIS A 195 15.34 10.72 11.52
N LYS A 196 14.52 11.36 10.68
CA LYS A 196 14.96 11.85 9.37
C LYS A 196 15.79 13.11 9.55
N ASN A 197 17.06 13.08 9.14
CA ASN A 197 18.01 14.19 9.36
C ASN A 197 18.31 15.01 8.09
N SER A 198 17.82 14.58 6.93
CA SER A 198 18.11 15.17 5.63
C SER A 198 16.84 15.53 4.88
N LYS A 199 16.95 16.38 3.86
CA LYS A 199 15.91 16.53 2.83
C LYS A 199 16.04 15.41 1.81
N ILE A 200 14.99 15.13 1.06
CA ILE A 200 15.06 14.18 -0.06
C ILE A 200 16.20 14.60 -1.02
N LEU A 201 17.19 13.72 -1.19
CA LEU A 201 18.35 13.94 -2.06
C LEU A 201 18.12 13.43 -3.49
N SER A 202 17.13 12.56 -3.70
CA SER A 202 16.79 11.98 -4.99
C SER A 202 15.29 11.68 -5.07
N GLU A 203 14.67 12.01 -6.21
CA GLU A 203 13.27 11.67 -6.49
C GLU A 203 13.07 10.15 -6.37
N PHE A 204 12.05 9.74 -5.61
CA PHE A 204 11.59 8.36 -5.64
C PHE A 204 11.06 8.08 -7.05
N SER A 205 11.64 7.10 -7.75
CA SER A 205 11.22 6.67 -9.10
C SER A 205 9.97 5.79 -9.06
N GLY A 206 8.93 6.25 -8.36
CA GLY A 206 7.61 5.62 -8.28
C GLY A 206 6.54 6.56 -8.78
N GLY A 207 6.67 7.00 -10.03
CA GLY A 207 5.76 7.98 -10.60
C GLY A 207 5.78 7.94 -12.11
N ASP A 208 5.06 6.99 -12.68
CA ASP A 208 4.47 7.20 -14.00
C ASP A 208 2.95 7.05 -13.82
N ASP A 209 2.21 8.05 -14.27
CA ASP A 209 0.75 8.00 -14.33
C ASP A 209 0.32 7.02 -15.43
N TRP A 210 0.20 5.74 -15.07
CA TRP A 210 -0.14 4.68 -16.02
C TRP A 210 -1.66 4.53 -16.19
N ALA A 211 -2.13 4.62 -17.44
CA ALA A 211 -3.54 4.44 -17.79
C ALA A 211 -4.05 3.02 -17.44
N MET A 212 -5.19 2.95 -16.74
CA MET A 212 -5.88 1.71 -16.34
C MET A 212 -6.95 1.24 -17.34
N GLU A 213 -7.13 2.03 -18.38
CA GLU A 213 -8.02 1.79 -19.51
C GLU A 213 -7.25 2.18 -20.76
N VAL A 214 -7.22 1.26 -21.71
CA VAL A 214 -6.57 1.45 -23.00
C VAL A 214 -7.56 1.06 -24.09
N GLU A 215 -7.67 1.91 -25.10
CA GLU A 215 -8.55 1.69 -26.24
C GLU A 215 -7.71 1.56 -27.50
N THR A 216 -8.12 0.65 -28.37
CA THR A 216 -7.55 0.54 -29.71
C THR A 216 -8.63 0.36 -30.75
N ALA A 217 -8.42 1.00 -31.90
CA ALA A 217 -9.23 0.78 -33.07
C ALA A 217 -8.94 -0.62 -33.63
N SER A 218 -9.96 -1.45 -33.73
CA SER A 218 -9.81 -2.84 -34.17
C SER A 218 -11.06 -3.35 -34.89
N LYS A 219 -10.89 -4.34 -35.77
CA LYS A 219 -11.99 -5.11 -36.38
C LYS A 219 -12.27 -6.43 -35.64
N LYS A 220 -11.49 -6.75 -34.59
CA LYS A 220 -11.65 -7.98 -33.81
C LYS A 220 -12.85 -7.87 -32.85
N ASN A 221 -13.36 -9.03 -32.43
CA ASN A 221 -14.33 -9.14 -31.34
C ASN A 221 -13.64 -9.60 -30.05
N ALA A 222 -14.33 -9.47 -28.91
CA ALA A 222 -13.76 -9.78 -27.60
C ALA A 222 -13.33 -11.25 -27.51
N GLU A 223 -14.12 -12.18 -28.07
CA GLU A 223 -13.78 -13.61 -28.10
C GLU A 223 -12.45 -13.90 -28.82
N SER A 224 -12.22 -13.30 -29.98
CA SER A 224 -11.00 -13.49 -30.77
C SER A 224 -9.75 -13.00 -30.02
N VAL A 225 -9.86 -11.87 -29.32
CA VAL A 225 -8.78 -11.33 -28.49
C VAL A 225 -8.51 -12.25 -27.30
N LEU A 226 -9.53 -12.64 -26.56
CA LEU A 226 -9.38 -13.45 -25.34
C LEU A 226 -8.76 -14.83 -25.62
N LYS A 227 -9.14 -15.47 -26.73
CA LYS A 227 -8.54 -16.74 -27.17
C LYS A 227 -7.05 -16.63 -27.46
N GLN A 228 -6.59 -15.47 -27.97
CA GLN A 228 -5.17 -15.24 -28.24
C GLN A 228 -4.38 -14.89 -26.97
N LEU A 229 -5.04 -14.38 -25.94
CA LEU A 229 -4.39 -14.06 -24.68
C LEU A 229 -4.16 -15.29 -23.81
N THR A 230 -5.10 -16.24 -23.81
CA THR A 230 -5.10 -17.34 -22.84
C THR A 230 -3.88 -18.25 -23.00
N GLY A 231 -3.19 -18.51 -21.88
CA GLY A 231 -1.95 -19.29 -21.84
C GLY A 231 -0.69 -18.52 -22.22
N VAL A 232 -0.81 -17.24 -22.58
CA VAL A 232 0.34 -16.39 -22.89
C VAL A 232 0.91 -15.79 -21.61
N GLU A 233 2.24 -15.80 -21.53
CA GLU A 233 3.01 -15.20 -20.45
C GLU A 233 4.13 -14.29 -20.98
N GLY A 234 4.68 -13.47 -20.10
CA GLY A 234 5.77 -12.59 -20.45
C GLY A 234 6.39 -11.89 -19.24
N VAL A 235 7.41 -11.08 -19.55
CA VAL A 235 8.15 -10.30 -18.57
C VAL A 235 7.54 -8.91 -18.45
N GLY A 236 7.55 -8.33 -17.25
CA GLY A 236 7.10 -6.97 -17.04
C GLY A 236 8.05 -5.92 -17.62
N ILE A 237 7.56 -4.68 -17.69
CA ILE A 237 8.31 -3.57 -18.31
C ILE A 237 9.65 -3.35 -17.62
N GLY A 238 10.70 -3.12 -18.40
CA GLY A 238 12.06 -2.97 -17.89
C GLY A 238 12.69 -4.27 -17.38
N GLY A 239 12.14 -5.43 -17.76
CA GLY A 239 12.65 -6.73 -17.35
C GLY A 239 12.28 -7.12 -15.92
N LYS A 240 11.31 -6.44 -15.30
CA LYS A 240 10.90 -6.65 -13.91
C LYS A 240 9.54 -7.33 -13.84
N GLY A 241 9.45 -8.39 -13.05
CA GLY A 241 8.21 -9.13 -12.85
C GLY A 241 7.81 -10.04 -14.01
N HIS A 242 6.78 -10.83 -13.79
CA HIS A 242 6.25 -11.83 -14.70
C HIS A 242 4.73 -11.78 -14.71
N TRP A 243 4.10 -12.00 -15.86
CA TRP A 243 2.64 -12.01 -15.99
C TRP A 243 2.17 -13.19 -16.84
N ILE A 244 0.96 -13.68 -16.56
CA ILE A 244 0.30 -14.73 -17.33
C ILE A 244 -1.20 -14.46 -17.43
N PHE A 245 -1.75 -14.66 -18.62
CA PHE A 245 -3.19 -14.74 -18.86
C PHE A 245 -3.66 -16.18 -18.63
N ARG A 246 -4.22 -16.43 -17.45
CA ARG A 246 -4.49 -17.79 -17.00
C ARG A 246 -5.76 -18.38 -17.61
N ASP A 247 -6.80 -17.58 -17.72
CA ASP A 247 -8.12 -18.03 -18.17
C ASP A 247 -8.94 -16.85 -18.72
N TYR A 248 -10.08 -17.14 -19.34
CA TYR A 248 -11.03 -16.12 -19.75
C TYR A 248 -12.49 -16.55 -19.60
N PHE A 249 -13.35 -15.55 -19.47
CA PHE A 249 -14.80 -15.70 -19.40
C PHE A 249 -15.43 -14.81 -20.45
N LEU A 250 -16.45 -15.32 -21.16
CA LEU A 250 -17.17 -14.57 -22.18
C LEU A 250 -18.65 -14.48 -21.81
N SER A 251 -19.21 -13.29 -21.91
CA SER A 251 -20.66 -13.07 -21.79
C SER A 251 -21.34 -13.16 -23.15
N THR A 252 -22.66 -13.32 -23.15
CA THR A 252 -23.49 -13.28 -24.35
C THR A 252 -23.57 -11.90 -25.00
N SER A 253 -23.04 -10.85 -24.36
CA SER A 253 -23.08 -9.46 -24.83
C SER A 253 -21.72 -8.96 -25.36
N ASP A 254 -20.86 -9.87 -25.82
CA ASP A 254 -19.52 -9.57 -26.39
C ASP A 254 -18.60 -8.74 -25.45
N ILE A 255 -18.82 -8.96 -24.15
CA ILE A 255 -17.93 -8.54 -23.06
C ILE A 255 -17.26 -9.80 -22.53
N GLY A 256 -15.95 -9.77 -22.35
CA GLY A 256 -15.26 -10.84 -21.65
C GLY A 256 -14.26 -10.34 -20.61
N LEU A 257 -13.80 -11.28 -19.79
CA LEU A 257 -12.85 -11.06 -18.71
C LEU A 257 -11.67 -11.99 -18.93
N ALA A 258 -10.45 -11.46 -18.97
CA ALA A 258 -9.23 -12.25 -18.91
C ALA A 258 -8.69 -12.26 -17.48
N LEU A 259 -8.52 -13.43 -16.87
CA LEU A 259 -7.85 -13.57 -15.58
C LEU A 259 -6.35 -13.41 -15.78
N VAL A 260 -5.78 -12.38 -15.17
CA VAL A 260 -4.35 -12.09 -15.20
C VAL A 260 -3.76 -12.34 -13.82
N ILE A 261 -2.66 -13.08 -13.79
CA ILE A 261 -1.82 -13.23 -12.60
C ILE A 261 -0.50 -12.55 -12.90
N THR A 262 -0.07 -11.69 -11.99
CA THR A 262 1.21 -11.00 -12.10
C THR A 262 2.03 -11.21 -10.85
N SER A 263 3.33 -11.39 -11.01
CA SER A 263 4.32 -11.49 -9.94
C SER A 263 5.41 -10.46 -10.17
N ASP A 264 5.49 -9.44 -9.32
CA ASP A 264 6.59 -8.48 -9.31
C ASP A 264 7.41 -8.71 -8.04
N ASP A 265 8.59 -9.31 -8.18
CA ASP A 265 9.38 -9.86 -7.08
C ASP A 265 8.55 -10.86 -6.23
N GLU A 266 8.21 -10.51 -4.99
CA GLU A 266 7.35 -11.32 -4.10
C GLU A 266 5.88 -10.89 -4.08
N PHE A 267 5.53 -9.88 -4.86
CA PHE A 267 4.18 -9.34 -4.89
C PHE A 267 3.37 -10.02 -6.00
N GLU A 268 2.51 -10.97 -5.60
CA GLU A 268 1.56 -11.61 -6.49
C GLU A 268 0.18 -10.95 -6.38
N GLN A 269 -0.45 -10.66 -7.51
CA GLN A 269 -1.82 -10.16 -7.56
C GLN A 269 -2.60 -10.79 -8.71
N HIS A 270 -3.89 -10.95 -8.49
CA HIS A 270 -4.82 -11.56 -9.43
C HIS A 270 -5.91 -10.54 -9.72
N PHE A 271 -6.16 -10.29 -10.99
CA PHE A 271 -7.19 -9.35 -11.42
C PHE A 271 -7.74 -9.74 -12.78
N TYR A 272 -8.82 -9.09 -13.17
CA TYR A 272 -9.42 -9.29 -14.49
C TYR A 272 -9.14 -8.08 -15.38
N LEU A 273 -8.82 -8.35 -16.65
CA LEU A 273 -8.97 -7.36 -17.72
C LEU A 273 -10.31 -7.58 -18.40
N LYS A 274 -11.14 -6.55 -18.40
CA LYS A 274 -12.39 -6.50 -19.12
C LYS A 274 -12.15 -6.07 -20.56
N VAL A 275 -12.46 -6.95 -21.49
CA VAL A 275 -12.39 -6.74 -22.93
C VAL A 275 -13.80 -6.49 -23.45
N ILE A 276 -14.02 -5.33 -24.05
CA ILE A 276 -15.34 -4.87 -24.52
C ILE A 276 -15.24 -4.52 -25.99
N SER A 277 -16.04 -5.20 -26.81
CA SER A 277 -16.25 -4.78 -28.20
C SER A 277 -17.19 -3.57 -28.26
N ASN A 278 -16.76 -2.51 -28.95
CA ASN A 278 -17.51 -1.27 -29.10
C ASN A 278 -17.53 -0.82 -30.57
N THR A 279 -18.28 0.24 -30.89
CA THR A 279 -18.42 0.75 -32.27
C THR A 279 -17.12 1.31 -32.86
N LYS A 280 -16.10 1.56 -32.03
CA LYS A 280 -14.79 2.12 -32.41
C LYS A 280 -13.68 1.06 -32.42
N GLY A 281 -13.93 -0.17 -31.97
CA GLY A 281 -12.94 -1.24 -31.84
C GLY A 281 -13.10 -2.01 -30.53
N ILE A 282 -11.97 -2.21 -29.82
CA ILE A 282 -11.95 -2.91 -28.53
C ILE A 282 -11.42 -1.98 -27.45
N THR A 283 -12.18 -1.88 -26.36
CA THR A 283 -11.72 -1.29 -25.10
C THR A 283 -11.24 -2.41 -24.19
N ILE A 284 -10.01 -2.29 -23.70
CA ILE A 284 -9.48 -3.16 -22.64
C ILE A 284 -9.28 -2.31 -21.40
N LYS A 285 -9.96 -2.67 -20.33
CA LYS A 285 -9.81 -1.99 -19.05
C LYS A 285 -9.64 -2.97 -17.93
N VAL A 286 -8.98 -2.53 -16.88
CA VAL A 286 -8.93 -3.29 -15.64
C VAL A 286 -10.33 -3.35 -15.05
N ASP A 287 -10.77 -4.55 -14.67
CA ASP A 287 -12.08 -4.73 -14.06
C ASP A 287 -12.15 -4.02 -12.71
N SER A 288 -13.27 -3.31 -12.50
CA SER A 288 -13.49 -2.49 -11.32
C SER A 288 -13.59 -3.27 -10.01
N VAL A 289 -13.70 -4.60 -10.05
CA VAL A 289 -13.71 -5.45 -8.85
C VAL A 289 -12.29 -5.86 -8.44
N GLY A 290 -11.37 -5.97 -9.42
CA GLY A 290 -10.04 -6.52 -9.19
C GLY A 290 -9.06 -5.56 -8.52
N HIS A 291 -9.25 -4.25 -8.67
CA HIS A 291 -8.39 -3.17 -8.15
C HIS A 291 -6.88 -3.53 -8.05
N PRO A 292 -6.25 -4.01 -9.13
CA PRO A 292 -4.84 -4.37 -9.10
C PRO A 292 -3.98 -3.13 -8.91
N TYR A 293 -2.87 -3.35 -8.21
CA TYR A 293 -1.79 -2.39 -8.09
C TYR A 293 -1.09 -2.24 -9.44
N ARG A 294 -0.69 -1.01 -9.76
CA ARG A 294 -0.05 -0.68 -11.03
C ARG A 294 1.41 -1.10 -11.01
N THR A 295 1.69 -2.35 -11.34
CA THR A 295 3.05 -2.91 -11.35
C THR A 295 3.60 -3.07 -12.77
N PRO A 296 4.94 -3.18 -12.96
CA PRO A 296 5.55 -3.44 -14.26
C PRO A 296 4.98 -4.65 -14.99
N ALA A 297 4.70 -5.76 -14.30
CA ALA A 297 4.10 -6.95 -14.90
C ALA A 297 2.62 -6.73 -15.26
N MET A 298 1.85 -6.05 -14.40
CA MET A 298 0.45 -5.68 -14.69
C MET A 298 0.36 -4.79 -15.94
N ARG A 299 1.23 -3.80 -16.05
CA ARG A 299 1.28 -2.91 -17.21
C ARG A 299 1.69 -3.66 -18.47
N ALA A 300 2.72 -4.49 -18.40
CA ALA A 300 3.15 -5.30 -19.54
C ALA A 300 2.02 -6.21 -20.05
N ALA A 301 1.27 -6.83 -19.15
CA ALA A 301 0.08 -7.61 -19.52
C ALA A 301 -0.97 -6.72 -20.22
N LEU A 302 -1.29 -5.54 -19.67
CA LEU A 302 -2.25 -4.62 -20.28
C LEU A 302 -1.83 -4.17 -21.69
N HIS A 303 -0.55 -3.82 -21.88
CA HIS A 303 0.01 -3.44 -23.18
C HIS A 303 0.04 -4.61 -24.17
N TYR A 304 0.37 -5.81 -23.70
CA TYR A 304 0.30 -7.01 -24.52
C TYR A 304 -1.13 -7.27 -25.01
N ALA A 305 -2.12 -7.18 -24.11
CA ALA A 305 -3.52 -7.31 -24.45
C ALA A 305 -3.96 -6.28 -25.49
N LEU A 306 -3.54 -5.02 -25.33
CA LEU A 306 -3.81 -3.96 -26.29
C LEU A 306 -3.20 -4.24 -27.67
N ASN A 307 -1.96 -4.74 -27.72
CA ASN A 307 -1.29 -5.08 -28.97
C ASN A 307 -1.99 -6.23 -29.70
N ILE A 308 -2.46 -7.24 -28.97
CA ILE A 308 -3.25 -8.34 -29.54
C ILE A 308 -4.59 -7.85 -30.08
N ALA A 309 -5.22 -6.89 -29.40
CA ALA A 309 -6.45 -6.28 -29.88
C ALA A 309 -6.24 -5.37 -31.10
N SER A 310 -5.08 -4.71 -31.21
CA SER A 310 -4.77 -3.76 -32.30
C SER A 310 -4.37 -4.44 -33.61
N ASN A 311 -3.57 -5.52 -33.52
CA ASN A 311 -3.23 -6.38 -34.65
C ASN A 311 -4.38 -7.34 -34.98
#